data_AF-B6BW58-F1
#
_entry.id   AF-B6BW58-F1
#
_cell.length_a   1.000
_cell.length_b   1.000
_cell.length_c   1.000
_cell.angle_alpha   90.00
_cell.angle_beta   90.00
_cell.angle_gamma   90.00
#
_symmetry.space_group_name_H-M   'P 1'
#
loop_
_entity.id
_entity.type
_entity.pdbx_description
1 polymer ?
#
loop_
_entity_poly.entity_id
_entity_poly.type
_entity_poly.pdbx_seq_one_letter_code
_entity_poly.pdbx_strand_id
1 'polypeptide(L)'
;MGIDNVKKIKIDWVAYEMINNSVKRAVVAAEDDRFMQHSGIDIRSIKDAYIDNLHQKNKRGGSTISQQLVKNLFLSPSKNIYRKINEAALVIFLEMFLSKKRILELYLNIAEWGDGLYGIKNASQFYFNVDPMSLSSYQSAKLASMLTNPRKYQKDRHSEFLTKKTNQIFRRMDYSNIP
;
A
#
# COMPACT_ATOMS: atom_id res chain seq x y z
N MET A 1 3.96 -36.05 -7.43
CA MET A 1 3.33 -34.90 -8.12
C MET A 1 3.89 -33.66 -7.44
N GLY A 2 4.75 -32.90 -8.14
CA GLY A 2 5.81 -32.07 -7.56
C GLY A 2 5.36 -30.96 -6.60
N ILE A 3 6.10 -30.84 -5.49
CA ILE A 3 6.02 -29.75 -4.51
C ILE A 3 7.02 -28.63 -4.91
N ASP A 4 7.38 -28.58 -6.20
CA ASP A 4 8.52 -27.79 -6.71
C ASP A 4 8.06 -26.56 -7.48
N ASN A 5 7.31 -25.67 -6.83
CA ASN A 5 7.15 -24.29 -7.32
C ASN A 5 6.66 -23.29 -6.26
N VAL A 6 7.08 -23.45 -5.00
CA VAL A 6 6.94 -22.35 -4.04
C VAL A 6 7.96 -21.27 -4.42
N LYS A 7 7.52 -20.25 -5.18
CA LYS A 7 8.32 -19.08 -5.55
C LYS A 7 8.90 -18.49 -4.26
N LYS A 8 10.23 -18.62 -4.07
CA LYS A 8 10.90 -18.17 -2.84
C LYS A 8 10.73 -16.65 -2.71
N ILE A 9 9.93 -16.23 -1.73
CA ILE A 9 9.72 -14.80 -1.46
C ILE A 9 11.01 -14.25 -0.84
N LYS A 10 11.60 -13.26 -1.51
CA LYS A 10 12.75 -12.52 -1.00
C LYS A 10 12.27 -11.12 -0.58
N ILE A 11 12.42 -10.80 0.69
CA ILE A 11 12.18 -9.46 1.23
C ILE A 11 13.51 -8.94 1.72
N ASP A 12 14.04 -7.90 1.05
CA ASP A 12 15.22 -7.20 1.53
C ASP A 12 14.76 -6.03 2.39
N TRP A 13 14.78 -6.24 3.71
CA TRP A 13 14.28 -5.28 4.69
C TRP A 13 15.05 -3.96 4.65
N VAL A 14 14.32 -2.85 4.80
CA VAL A 14 14.88 -1.50 4.92
C VAL A 14 14.22 -0.79 6.11
N ALA A 15 15.06 -0.25 6.99
CA ALA A 15 14.62 0.56 8.12
C ALA A 15 13.88 1.83 7.63
N TYR A 16 12.92 2.30 8.42
CA TYR A 16 12.06 3.42 8.04
C TYR A 16 12.84 4.68 7.59
N GLU A 17 13.95 4.95 8.24
CA GLU A 17 14.85 6.10 8.07
C GLU A 17 15.58 6.05 6.72
N MET A 18 15.77 4.84 6.19
CA MET A 18 16.45 4.59 4.92
C MET A 18 15.45 4.57 3.74
N ILE A 19 14.18 4.89 4.00
CA ILE A 19 13.15 5.03 2.97
C ILE A 19 12.87 6.52 2.78
N ASN A 20 12.90 6.99 1.53
CA ASN A 20 12.66 8.39 1.20
C ASN A 20 11.27 8.84 1.66
N ASN A 21 11.17 10.06 2.21
CA ASN A 21 9.91 10.63 2.66
C ASN A 21 8.89 10.79 1.53
N SER A 22 9.33 11.01 0.30
CA SER A 22 8.47 11.08 -0.87
C SER A 22 7.70 9.78 -1.08
N VAL A 23 8.31 8.60 -0.94
CA VAL A 23 7.56 7.35 -1.13
C VAL A 23 6.64 7.03 0.04
N LYS A 24 7.03 7.37 1.27
CA LYS A 24 6.14 7.28 2.44
C LYS A 24 4.88 8.13 2.23
N ARG A 25 5.06 9.39 1.83
CA ARG A 25 3.97 10.33 1.53
C ARG A 25 3.13 9.87 0.35
N ALA A 26 3.75 9.42 -0.73
CA ALA A 26 3.03 8.93 -1.91
C ALA A 26 2.14 7.73 -1.58
N VAL A 27 2.61 6.81 -0.74
CA VAL A 27 1.85 5.63 -0.30
C VAL A 27 0.70 6.03 0.60
N VAL A 28 0.94 6.87 1.61
CA VAL A 28 -0.14 7.43 2.44
C VAL A 28 -1.16 8.15 1.56
N ALA A 29 -0.71 8.97 0.62
CA ALA A 29 -1.59 9.70 -0.29
C ALA A 29 -2.39 8.79 -1.26
N ALA A 30 -1.89 7.60 -1.56
CA ALA A 30 -2.52 6.70 -2.52
C ALA A 30 -3.51 5.74 -1.85
N GLU A 31 -3.15 5.25 -0.67
CA GLU A 31 -3.82 4.14 0.00
C GLU A 31 -4.63 4.59 1.22
N ASP A 32 -4.22 5.67 1.91
CA ASP A 32 -4.77 6.05 3.21
C ASP A 32 -4.47 7.52 3.57
N ASP A 33 -5.11 8.48 2.89
CA ASP A 33 -4.87 9.93 3.02
C ASP A 33 -4.96 10.42 4.49
N ARG A 34 -5.69 9.69 5.34
CA ARG A 34 -5.92 10.01 6.76
C ARG A 34 -5.21 9.05 7.72
N PHE A 35 -4.17 8.35 7.27
CA PHE A 35 -3.43 7.35 8.05
C PHE A 35 -3.07 7.81 9.48
N MET A 36 -2.67 9.06 9.65
CA MET A 36 -2.29 9.66 10.94
C MET A 36 -3.47 10.08 11.82
N GLN A 37 -4.70 10.00 11.32
CA GLN A 37 -5.92 10.54 11.96
C GLN A 37 -6.87 9.46 12.47
N HIS A 38 -6.57 8.17 12.27
CA HIS A 38 -7.39 7.05 12.73
C HIS A 38 -6.55 5.95 13.37
N SER A 39 -7.19 5.02 14.07
CA SER A 39 -6.56 3.84 14.71
C SER A 39 -6.89 2.56 13.94
N GLY A 40 -6.43 2.49 12.69
CA GLY A 40 -6.61 1.31 11.82
C GLY A 40 -7.89 1.23 10.99
N ILE A 41 -8.98 1.86 11.40
CA ILE A 41 -10.22 1.90 10.60
C ILE A 41 -10.63 3.36 10.38
N ASP A 42 -10.70 3.79 9.12
CA ASP A 42 -11.18 5.11 8.77
C ASP A 42 -12.69 5.10 8.49
N ILE A 43 -13.48 5.28 9.54
CA ILE A 43 -14.95 5.34 9.48
C ILE A 43 -15.42 6.46 8.56
N ARG A 44 -14.70 7.59 8.54
CA ARG A 44 -15.05 8.72 7.68
C ARG A 44 -14.83 8.34 6.22
N SER A 45 -13.78 7.59 5.89
CA SER A 45 -13.49 7.19 4.49
C SER A 45 -14.50 6.18 4.01
N ILE A 46 -14.95 5.31 4.90
CA ILE A 46 -16.03 4.36 4.62
C ILE A 46 -17.33 5.10 4.31
N LYS A 47 -17.68 6.13 5.09
CA LYS A 47 -18.87 6.96 4.83
C LYS A 47 -18.75 7.73 3.52
N ASP A 48 -17.63 8.42 3.30
CA ASP A 48 -17.35 9.20 2.09
C ASP A 48 -17.42 8.29 0.84
N ALA A 49 -16.76 7.12 0.89
CA ALA A 49 -16.78 6.16 -0.20
C ALA A 49 -18.17 5.56 -0.42
N TYR A 50 -18.97 5.33 0.63
CA TYR A 50 -20.34 4.87 0.49
C TYR A 50 -21.20 5.89 -0.28
N ILE A 51 -21.13 7.16 0.10
CA ILE A 51 -21.86 8.25 -0.56
C ILE A 51 -21.41 8.39 -2.02
N ASP A 52 -20.10 8.42 -2.28
CA ASP A 52 -19.55 8.51 -3.63
C ASP A 52 -20.01 7.34 -4.52
N ASN A 53 -20.04 6.13 -3.97
CA ASN A 53 -20.44 4.92 -4.70
C ASN A 53 -21.94 4.86 -5.01
N LEU A 54 -22.79 5.63 -4.31
CA LEU A 54 -24.19 5.79 -4.67
C LEU A 54 -24.37 6.67 -5.91
N HIS A 55 -23.43 7.59 -6.15
CA HIS A 55 -23.52 8.57 -7.24
C HIS A 55 -22.58 8.28 -8.43
N GLN A 56 -21.61 7.37 -8.29
CA GLN A 56 -20.59 7.11 -9.32
C GLN A 56 -20.41 5.61 -9.62
N LYS A 57 -20.03 5.29 -10.87
CA LYS A 57 -19.66 3.92 -11.29
C LYS A 57 -18.28 3.47 -10.77
N ASN A 58 -17.41 4.40 -10.36
CA ASN A 58 -16.04 4.08 -9.95
C ASN A 58 -15.96 3.87 -8.43
N LYS A 59 -15.87 2.61 -8.01
CA LYS A 59 -15.77 2.25 -6.60
C LYS A 59 -14.44 2.69 -6.00
N ARG A 60 -14.46 3.61 -5.02
CA ARG A 60 -13.30 3.91 -4.18
C ARG A 60 -13.08 2.78 -3.19
N GLY A 61 -11.84 2.30 -3.09
CA GLY A 61 -11.44 1.37 -2.03
C GLY A 61 -11.27 2.13 -0.72
N GLY A 62 -11.82 1.60 0.38
CA GLY A 62 -11.75 2.22 1.71
C GLY A 62 -10.91 1.42 2.72
N SER A 63 -9.94 0.61 2.25
CA SER A 63 -9.08 -0.16 3.14
C SER A 63 -7.84 0.64 3.56
N THR A 64 -7.65 0.84 4.85
CA THR A 64 -6.49 1.54 5.44
C THR A 64 -5.20 0.77 5.25
N ILE A 65 -4.05 1.44 5.41
CA ILE A 65 -2.73 0.79 5.39
C ILE A 65 -2.65 -0.35 6.42
N SER A 66 -3.21 -0.15 7.61
CA SER A 66 -3.22 -1.17 8.68
C SER A 66 -4.08 -2.38 8.31
N GLN A 67 -5.24 -2.18 7.68
CA GLN A 67 -6.06 -3.27 7.16
C GLN A 67 -5.34 -4.05 6.06
N GLN A 68 -4.68 -3.35 5.14
CA GLN A 68 -3.89 -3.98 4.10
C GLN A 68 -2.68 -4.74 4.66
N LEU A 69 -2.02 -4.19 5.68
CA LEU A 69 -0.90 -4.83 6.37
C LEU A 69 -1.33 -6.16 7.01
N VAL A 70 -2.45 -6.16 7.75
CA VAL A 70 -3.01 -7.40 8.33
C VAL A 70 -3.32 -8.42 7.22
N LYS A 71 -3.92 -8.01 6.11
CA LYS A 71 -4.20 -8.92 4.98
C LYS A 71 -2.93 -9.53 4.39
N ASN A 72 -1.87 -8.72 4.24
CA ASN A 72 -0.59 -9.18 3.70
C ASN A 72 0.14 -10.14 4.66
N LEU A 73 0.08 -9.89 5.98
CA LEU A 73 0.71 -10.76 6.99
C LEU A 73 0.01 -12.10 7.16
N PHE A 74 -1.33 -12.11 7.16
CA PHE A 74 -2.11 -13.31 7.50
C PHE A 74 -2.62 -14.08 6.28
N LEU A 75 -2.12 -13.74 5.07
CA LEU A 75 -2.34 -14.41 3.78
C LEU A 75 -3.69 -15.12 3.69
N SER A 76 -4.78 -14.35 3.86
CA SER A 76 -6.14 -14.87 3.85
C SER A 76 -6.77 -14.80 2.46
N PRO A 77 -6.86 -15.91 1.69
CA PRO A 77 -7.60 -15.90 0.44
C PRO A 77 -9.14 -16.00 0.62
N SER A 78 -9.67 -16.13 1.85
CA SER A 78 -11.09 -16.46 2.03
C SER A 78 -12.01 -15.24 2.17
N LYS A 79 -13.10 -15.22 1.39
CA LYS A 79 -14.14 -14.17 1.36
C LYS A 79 -15.23 -14.36 2.42
N ASN A 80 -14.89 -14.83 3.62
CA ASN A 80 -15.87 -15.11 4.67
C ASN A 80 -16.09 -13.87 5.57
N ILE A 81 -17.35 -13.46 5.77
CA ILE A 81 -17.72 -12.30 6.60
C ILE A 81 -17.24 -12.44 8.06
N TYR A 82 -17.27 -13.66 8.61
CA TYR A 82 -16.78 -13.95 9.97
C TYR A 82 -15.27 -13.68 10.08
N ARG A 83 -14.50 -13.94 9.01
CA ARG A 83 -13.07 -13.65 8.98
C ARG A 83 -12.79 -12.16 8.81
N LYS A 84 -13.68 -11.41 8.16
CA LYS A 84 -13.58 -9.94 8.05
C LYS A 84 -13.73 -9.25 9.41
N ILE A 85 -14.48 -9.83 10.34
CA ILE A 85 -14.55 -9.37 11.74
C ILE A 85 -13.22 -9.65 12.45
N ASN A 86 -12.63 -10.83 12.25
CA ASN A 86 -11.32 -11.16 12.81
C ASN A 86 -10.21 -10.25 12.26
N GLU A 87 -10.26 -9.88 10.98
CA GLU A 87 -9.35 -8.87 10.41
C GLU A 87 -9.47 -7.52 11.13
N ALA A 88 -10.69 -7.07 11.42
CA ALA A 88 -10.89 -5.82 12.16
C ALA A 88 -10.30 -5.88 13.59
N ALA A 89 -10.50 -6.99 14.30
CA ALA A 89 -9.88 -7.20 15.61
C ALA A 89 -8.34 -7.19 15.54
N LEU A 90 -7.76 -7.88 14.55
CA LEU A 90 -6.31 -7.88 14.34
C LEU A 90 -5.77 -6.49 14.00
N VAL A 91 -6.52 -5.68 13.24
CA VAL A 91 -6.15 -4.29 12.94
C VAL A 91 -6.12 -3.45 14.21
N ILE A 92 -7.11 -3.60 15.09
CA ILE A 92 -7.17 -2.88 16.37
C ILE A 92 -5.98 -3.29 17.25
N PHE A 93 -5.70 -4.59 17.39
CA PHE A 93 -4.54 -5.06 18.13
C PHE A 93 -3.24 -4.53 17.55
N LEU A 94 -3.09 -4.57 16.23
CA LEU A 94 -1.90 -4.07 15.55
C LEU A 94 -1.67 -2.58 15.85
N GLU A 95 -2.71 -1.75 15.79
CA GLU A 95 -2.63 -0.31 16.09
C GLU A 95 -2.46 0.01 17.57
N MET A 96 -2.87 -0.89 18.46
CA MET A 96 -2.65 -0.75 19.91
C MET A 96 -1.17 -1.00 20.29
N PHE A 97 -0.51 -1.94 19.62
CA PHE A 97 0.84 -2.37 19.97
C PHE A 97 1.95 -1.77 19.09
N LEU A 98 1.62 -1.27 17.89
CA LEU A 98 2.61 -0.70 16.97
C LEU A 98 2.35 0.79 16.75
N SER A 99 3.42 1.58 16.75
CA SER A 99 3.35 2.97 16.33
C SER A 99 3.07 3.09 14.83
N LYS A 100 2.44 4.20 14.42
CA LYS A 100 2.19 4.49 12.99
C LYS A 100 3.45 4.39 12.13
N LYS A 101 4.60 4.81 12.68
CA LYS A 101 5.91 4.66 12.06
C LYS A 101 6.22 3.19 11.75
N ARG A 102 6.08 2.32 12.75
CA ARG A 102 6.35 0.89 12.62
C ARG A 102 5.38 0.21 11.66
N ILE A 103 4.12 0.60 11.69
CA ILE A 103 3.08 0.11 10.77
C ILE A 103 3.45 0.44 9.32
N LEU A 104 3.81 1.70 9.05
CA LEU A 104 4.18 2.14 7.71
C LEU A 104 5.48 1.48 7.23
N GLU A 105 6.48 1.31 8.10
CA GLU A 105 7.71 0.57 7.81
C GLU A 105 7.40 -0.88 7.40
N LEU A 106 6.59 -1.59 8.20
CA LEU A 106 6.17 -2.97 7.91
C LEU A 106 5.45 -3.02 6.57
N TYR A 107 4.48 -2.14 6.35
CA TYR A 107 3.70 -2.11 5.12
C TYR A 107 4.59 -1.96 3.88
N LEU A 108 5.50 -0.98 3.89
CA LEU A 108 6.41 -0.73 2.77
C LEU A 108 7.34 -1.92 2.48
N ASN A 109 7.73 -2.68 3.50
CA ASN A 109 8.61 -3.83 3.36
C ASN A 109 7.88 -5.13 2.94
N ILE A 110 6.59 -5.26 3.22
CA ILE A 110 5.85 -6.50 2.91
C ILE A 110 4.82 -6.37 1.78
N ALA A 111 4.49 -5.15 1.35
CA ALA A 111 3.58 -4.96 0.23
C ALA A 111 4.11 -5.62 -1.04
N GLU A 112 3.21 -6.21 -1.82
CA GLU A 112 3.51 -6.73 -3.15
C GLU A 112 3.43 -5.57 -4.16
N TRP A 113 4.55 -5.24 -4.80
CA TRP A 113 4.66 -4.14 -5.78
C TRP A 113 4.59 -4.62 -7.23
N GLY A 114 4.57 -5.94 -7.43
CA GLY A 114 4.51 -6.65 -8.72
C GLY A 114 4.50 -8.16 -8.46
N ASP A 115 4.38 -9.00 -9.49
CA ASP A 115 4.26 -10.45 -9.35
C ASP A 115 5.46 -11.11 -8.64
N GLY A 116 5.30 -11.37 -7.34
CA GLY A 116 6.38 -11.87 -6.47
C GLY A 116 7.42 -10.82 -6.08
N LEU A 117 7.16 -9.54 -6.31
CA LEU A 117 8.04 -8.43 -6.00
C LEU A 117 7.61 -7.78 -4.68
N TYR A 118 8.14 -8.28 -3.57
CA TYR A 118 7.78 -7.80 -2.24
C TYR A 118 8.79 -6.79 -1.70
N GLY A 119 8.28 -5.75 -1.05
CA GLY A 119 9.09 -4.75 -0.35
C GLY A 119 9.64 -3.62 -1.22
N ILE A 120 9.72 -2.43 -0.63
CA ILE A 120 10.06 -1.20 -1.32
C ILE A 120 11.48 -1.21 -1.91
N LYS A 121 12.43 -1.91 -1.27
CA LYS A 121 13.80 -2.06 -1.78
C LYS A 121 13.81 -2.76 -3.13
N ASN A 122 13.19 -3.93 -3.19
CA ASN A 122 13.10 -4.70 -4.41
C ASN A 122 12.33 -3.93 -5.47
N ALA A 123 11.26 -3.24 -5.11
CA ALA A 123 10.49 -2.42 -6.03
C ALA A 123 11.31 -1.26 -6.64
N SER A 124 12.02 -0.50 -5.80
CA SER A 124 12.83 0.65 -6.24
C SER A 124 13.93 0.22 -7.22
N GLN A 125 14.61 -0.89 -6.89
CA GLN A 125 15.64 -1.47 -7.73
C GLN A 125 15.06 -2.02 -9.03
N PHE A 126 13.95 -2.77 -8.97
CA PHE A 126 13.34 -3.38 -10.15
C PHE A 126 12.75 -2.37 -11.15
N TYR A 127 12.13 -1.28 -10.68
CA TYR A 127 11.46 -0.33 -11.56
C TYR A 127 12.35 0.82 -12.01
N PHE A 128 13.35 1.20 -11.21
CA PHE A 128 14.14 2.41 -11.45
C PHE A 128 15.64 2.23 -11.26
N ASN A 129 16.10 1.07 -10.81
CA ASN A 129 17.51 0.79 -10.52
C ASN A 129 18.12 1.80 -9.53
N VAL A 130 17.37 2.11 -8.48
CA VAL A 130 17.78 3.02 -7.40
C VAL A 130 17.45 2.44 -6.03
N ASP A 131 18.16 2.92 -5.01
CA ASP A 131 17.82 2.63 -3.62
C ASP A 131 16.54 3.37 -3.18
N PRO A 132 15.79 2.85 -2.19
CA PRO A 132 14.58 3.49 -1.68
C PRO A 132 14.78 4.93 -1.22
N MET A 133 15.98 5.27 -0.73
CA MET A 133 16.33 6.62 -0.30
C MET A 133 16.52 7.58 -1.48
N SER A 134 16.86 7.06 -2.66
CA SER A 134 17.17 7.83 -3.87
C SER A 134 15.98 7.98 -4.82
N LEU A 135 14.80 7.47 -4.46
CA LEU A 135 13.58 7.65 -5.24
C LEU A 135 13.23 9.13 -5.37
N SER A 136 12.98 9.58 -6.60
CA SER A 136 12.41 10.91 -6.83
C SER A 136 10.93 10.94 -6.41
N SER A 137 10.39 12.14 -6.19
CA SER A 137 8.96 12.30 -5.86
C SER A 137 8.04 11.74 -6.94
N TYR A 138 8.43 11.85 -8.21
CA TYR A 138 7.65 11.27 -9.32
C TYR A 138 7.73 9.74 -9.36
N GLN A 139 8.93 9.16 -9.17
CA GLN A 139 9.10 7.70 -9.06
C GLN A 139 8.30 7.14 -7.88
N SER A 140 8.32 7.85 -6.74
CA SER A 140 7.54 7.54 -5.55
C SER A 140 6.04 7.50 -5.83
N ALA A 141 5.50 8.55 -6.47
CA ALA A 141 4.09 8.60 -6.88
C ALA A 141 3.75 7.48 -7.88
N LYS A 142 4.67 7.13 -8.78
CA LYS A 142 4.49 6.04 -9.74
C LYS A 142 4.45 4.67 -9.06
N LEU A 143 5.28 4.40 -8.05
CA LEU A 143 5.20 3.16 -7.27
C LEU A 143 3.88 3.07 -6.53
N ALA A 144 3.50 4.13 -5.80
CA ALA A 144 2.27 4.15 -5.02
C ALA A 144 1.03 3.98 -5.92
N SER A 145 1.04 4.51 -7.14
CA SER A 145 -0.08 4.34 -8.08
C SER A 145 -0.28 2.87 -8.50
N MET A 146 0.77 2.05 -8.51
CA MET A 146 0.73 0.65 -8.89
C MET A 146 0.10 -0.27 -7.82
N LEU A 147 0.12 0.12 -6.54
CA LEU A 147 -0.34 -0.70 -5.40
C LEU A 147 -1.78 -1.21 -5.53
N THR A 148 -2.65 -0.47 -6.21
CA THR A 148 -4.04 -0.93 -6.44
C THR A 148 -4.16 -2.21 -7.26
N ASN A 149 -3.20 -2.48 -8.16
CA ASN A 149 -3.16 -3.73 -8.92
C ASN A 149 -1.73 -4.01 -9.40
N PRO A 150 -0.84 -4.45 -8.50
CA PRO A 150 0.61 -4.45 -8.75
C PRO A 150 0.99 -5.35 -9.92
N ARG A 151 0.39 -6.54 -10.02
CA ARG A 151 0.63 -7.51 -11.09
C ARG A 151 0.18 -7.02 -12.46
N LYS A 152 -0.96 -6.32 -12.53
CA LYS A 152 -1.43 -5.69 -13.78
C LYS A 152 -0.46 -4.60 -14.22
N TYR A 153 -0.15 -3.67 -13.33
CA TYR A 153 0.68 -2.51 -13.69
C TYR A 153 2.15 -2.84 -13.89
N GLN A 154 2.65 -3.97 -13.36
CA GLN A 154 3.97 -4.47 -13.73
C GLN A 154 4.09 -4.82 -15.22
N LYS A 155 3.01 -5.35 -15.82
CA LYS A 155 2.93 -5.68 -17.25
C LYS A 155 2.57 -4.47 -18.11
N ASP A 156 1.78 -3.54 -17.56
CA ASP A 156 1.26 -2.36 -18.26
C ASP A 156 1.68 -1.05 -17.55
N ARG A 157 2.99 -0.78 -17.55
CA ARG A 157 3.63 0.33 -16.81
C ARG A 157 3.44 1.70 -17.45
N HIS A 158 2.95 1.74 -18.69
CA HIS A 158 2.83 2.95 -19.50
C HIS A 158 1.37 3.29 -19.85
N SER A 159 0.40 2.55 -19.29
CA SER A 159 -1.01 2.88 -19.49
C SER A 159 -1.32 4.32 -19.09
N GLU A 160 -2.18 4.94 -19.90
CA GLU A 160 -2.65 6.31 -19.66
C GLU A 160 -3.35 6.41 -18.30
N PHE A 161 -4.07 5.36 -17.90
CA PHE A 161 -4.71 5.29 -16.58
C PHE A 161 -3.69 5.38 -15.43
N LEU A 162 -2.60 4.61 -15.51
CA LEU A 162 -1.55 4.63 -14.48
C LEU A 162 -0.87 5.99 -14.42
N THR A 163 -0.60 6.60 -15.58
CA THR A 163 -0.02 7.94 -15.68
C THR A 163 -0.94 9.00 -15.06
N LYS A 164 -2.25 8.97 -15.35
CA LYS A 164 -3.24 9.87 -14.73
C LYS A 164 -3.26 9.73 -13.22
N LYS A 165 -3.30 8.49 -12.71
CA LYS A 165 -3.28 8.20 -11.27
C LYS A 165 -1.97 8.68 -10.62
N THR A 166 -0.84 8.45 -11.27
CA THR A 166 0.48 8.91 -10.81
C THR A 166 0.50 10.43 -10.67
N ASN A 167 0.02 11.16 -11.67
CA ASN A 167 -0.03 12.62 -11.64
C ASN A 167 -0.97 13.14 -10.55
N GLN A 168 -2.09 12.45 -10.29
CA GLN A 168 -2.99 12.80 -9.19
C GLN A 168 -2.30 12.66 -7.82
N ILE A 169 -1.61 11.55 -7.58
CA ILE A 169 -0.86 11.31 -6.34
C ILE A 169 0.27 12.33 -6.20
N PHE A 170 1.07 12.51 -7.25
CA PHE A 170 2.22 13.43 -7.27
C PHE A 170 1.83 14.86 -6.87
N ARG A 171 0.67 15.35 -7.35
CA ARG A 171 0.19 16.71 -7.03
C ARG A 171 -0.24 16.90 -5.58
N ARG A 172 -0.56 15.83 -4.85
CA ARG A 172 -1.15 15.93 -3.50
C ARG A 172 -0.34 15.29 -2.39
N MET A 173 0.64 14.44 -2.73
CA MET A 173 1.38 13.66 -1.73
C MET A 173 2.12 14.52 -0.71
N ASP A 174 2.55 15.73 -1.06
CA ASP A 174 3.24 16.60 -0.11
C ASP A 174 2.36 17.11 1.03
N TYR A 175 1.03 17.01 0.90
CA TYR A 175 0.08 17.34 1.97
C TYR A 175 -0.20 16.15 2.91
N SER A 176 0.29 14.95 2.58
CA SER A 176 0.09 13.77 3.41
C SER A 176 1.05 13.77 4.60
N ASN A 177 0.48 13.61 5.79
CA ASN A 177 1.26 13.50 7.02
C ASN A 177 1.86 12.10 7.15
N ILE A 178 3.13 12.05 7.55
CA ILE A 178 3.85 10.81 7.87
C ILE A 178 4.35 10.89 9.33
N PRO A 179 4.48 9.74 10.03
CA PRO A 179 5.07 9.65 11.36
C PRO A 179 6.51 10.15 11.47
#